data_AF-A0A1E7KNK6-F1
#
_entry.id   AF-A0A1E7KNK6-F1
#
_cell.length_a   1.000
_cell.length_b   1.000
_cell.length_c   1.000
_cell.angle_alpha   90.00
_cell.angle_beta   90.00
_cell.angle_gamma   90.00
#
_symmetry.space_group_name_H-M   'P 1'
#
loop_
_entity.id
_entity.type
_entity.pdbx_description
1 polymer ?
#
loop_
_entity_poly.entity_id
_entity_poly.type
_entity_poly.pdbx_seq_one_letter_code
_entity_poly.pdbx_strand_id
1 'polypeptide(L)'
;MPLEAGLLEILACPACHATLREERRSAGPDGAGAPGSASPGTDTPGSDSEAPEAELVCTASTGCGLVYPVREGIPVLLVDEARQPG
;
A
#
# COMPACT_ATOMS: atom_id res chain seq x y z
N MET A 1 16.00 -27.10 0.82
CA MET A 1 16.40 -25.74 1.22
C MET A 1 15.15 -25.04 1.75
N PRO A 2 14.89 -25.01 3.06
CA PRO A 2 13.70 -24.35 3.59
C PRO A 2 13.96 -22.85 3.70
N LEU A 3 13.03 -22.04 3.20
CA LEU A 3 13.07 -20.58 3.37
C LEU A 3 12.59 -20.27 4.80
N GLU A 4 13.36 -19.48 5.55
CA GLU A 4 13.10 -19.21 6.97
C GLU A 4 11.94 -18.21 7.18
N ALA A 5 11.24 -18.34 8.31
CA ALA A 5 9.94 -17.73 8.60
C ALA A 5 9.87 -16.18 8.58
N GLY A 6 11.01 -15.48 8.49
CA GLY A 6 11.08 -14.01 8.52
C GLY A 6 11.00 -13.28 7.17
N LEU A 7 10.89 -13.99 6.04
CA LEU A 7 10.85 -13.37 4.70
C LEU A 7 9.44 -12.97 4.21
N LEU A 8 8.40 -13.17 5.03
CA LEU A 8 6.99 -13.06 4.67
C LEU A 8 6.25 -11.97 5.46
N GLU A 9 6.84 -10.79 5.62
CA GLU A 9 6.20 -9.62 6.26
C GLU A 9 6.30 -8.39 5.34
N ILE A 10 5.27 -7.84 4.68
CA ILE A 10 4.03 -8.39 4.09
C ILE A 10 3.60 -7.53 2.88
N LEU A 11 4.13 -6.32 2.64
CA LEU A 11 4.06 -5.64 1.32
C LEU A 11 5.33 -4.83 1.05
N ALA A 12 6.12 -5.26 0.07
CA ALA A 12 7.35 -4.61 -0.36
C ALA A 12 7.27 -4.21 -1.85
N CYS A 13 7.95 -3.11 -2.19
CA CYS A 13 8.03 -2.62 -3.55
C CYS A 13 8.76 -3.65 -4.44
N PRO A 14 8.15 -4.16 -5.53
CA PRO A 14 8.79 -5.15 -6.40
C PRO A 14 10.05 -4.62 -7.11
N ALA A 15 10.21 -3.29 -7.25
CA ALA A 15 11.37 -2.69 -7.90
C ALA A 15 12.59 -2.52 -6.98
N CYS A 16 12.37 -2.21 -5.69
CA CYS A 16 13.47 -1.82 -4.78
C CYS A 16 13.37 -2.41 -3.37
N HIS A 17 12.36 -3.23 -3.11
CA HIS A 17 12.09 -3.95 -1.86
C HIS A 17 11.86 -3.07 -0.62
N ALA A 18 11.68 -1.76 -0.80
CA ALA A 18 11.29 -0.87 0.28
C ALA A 18 9.81 -1.02 0.64
N THR A 19 9.40 -0.45 1.78
CA THR A 19 8.02 -0.51 2.24
C THR A 19 7.07 0.28 1.34
N LEU A 20 5.86 -0.27 1.16
CA LEU A 20 4.75 0.40 0.50
C LEU A 20 3.80 1.01 1.53
N ARG A 21 3.32 2.23 1.24
CA ARG A 21 2.29 2.93 2.03
C ARG A 21 1.02 3.03 1.21
N GLU A 22 -0.12 2.67 1.79
CA GLU A 22 -1.42 2.91 1.17
C GLU A 22 -1.80 4.38 1.27
N GLU A 23 -2.10 4.98 0.12
CA GLU A 23 -2.73 6.29 0.02
C GLU A 23 -4.14 6.08 -0.55
N ARG A 24 -5.13 6.17 0.33
CA ARG A 24 -6.51 6.31 -0.09
C ARG A 24 -6.74 7.78 -0.39
N ARG A 25 -7.16 8.13 -1.60
CA ARG A 25 -7.68 9.46 -1.88
C ARG A 25 -8.99 9.61 -1.11
N SER A 26 -8.92 10.10 0.12
CA SER A 26 -10.05 10.21 1.03
C SER A 26 -11.07 11.20 0.49
N ALA A 27 -12.22 10.72 0.01
CA ALA A 27 -13.42 11.54 -0.12
C ALA A 27 -14.08 11.67 1.26
N GLY A 28 -13.81 12.77 1.96
CA GLY A 28 -14.47 13.15 3.22
C GLY A 28 -13.81 14.38 3.86
N PRO A 29 -14.56 15.46 4.17
CA PRO A 29 -13.99 16.69 4.72
C PRO A 29 -13.86 16.52 6.22
N ASP A 30 -12.66 16.19 6.70
CA ASP A 30 -12.12 16.46 8.05
C ASP A 30 -10.72 15.82 8.13
N GLY A 31 -9.75 16.44 7.44
CA GLY A 31 -8.38 15.95 7.34
C GLY A 31 -7.58 16.22 8.63
N ALA A 32 -7.35 15.18 9.43
CA ALA A 32 -6.29 15.14 10.43
C ALA A 32 -5.73 13.71 10.57
N GLY A 33 -4.88 13.30 9.63
CA GLY A 33 -4.17 12.01 9.70
C GLY A 33 -2.72 12.21 10.13
N ALA A 34 -2.43 12.07 11.42
CA ALA A 34 -1.06 11.94 11.94
C ALA A 34 -0.52 10.52 11.66
N PRO A 35 0.81 10.33 11.43
CA PRO A 35 1.37 9.00 11.27
C PRO A 35 1.42 8.27 12.64
N GLY A 36 0.47 7.36 12.87
CA GLY A 36 0.43 6.53 14.06
C GLY A 36 0.95 5.12 13.79
N SER A 37 1.91 4.67 14.58
CA SER A 37 2.24 3.24 14.75
C SER A 37 0.95 2.44 14.93
N ALA A 38 0.73 1.44 14.08
CA ALA A 38 -0.46 0.60 14.15
C ALA A 38 -0.43 -0.26 15.42
N SER A 39 -1.31 0.05 16.37
CA SER A 39 -1.77 -0.90 17.39
C SER A 39 -2.91 -1.75 16.79
N PRO A 40 -2.95 -3.07 17.02
CA PRO A 40 -4.02 -3.91 16.51
C PRO A 40 -5.26 -3.82 17.40
N GLY A 41 -6.43 -3.67 16.78
CA GLY A 41 -7.70 -3.83 17.47
C GLY A 41 -8.83 -3.00 16.87
N THR A 42 -9.48 -3.53 15.83
CA THR A 42 -10.93 -3.34 15.62
C THR A 42 -11.43 -4.49 14.76
N ASP A 43 -12.18 -5.39 15.38
CA ASP A 43 -13.12 -6.29 14.71
C ASP A 43 -14.14 -5.45 13.94
N THR A 44 -14.00 -5.35 12.62
CA THR A 44 -15.04 -4.79 11.74
C THR A 44 -15.45 -5.85 10.72
N PRO A 45 -16.69 -6.37 10.76
CA PRO A 45 -17.20 -7.27 9.72
C PRO A 45 -17.88 -6.50 8.57
N GLY A 46 -17.61 -6.94 7.33
CA GLY A 46 -18.19 -6.47 6.04
C GLY A 46 -17.19 -5.61 5.26
N SER A 47 -16.42 -6.09 4.27
CA SER A 47 -16.69 -6.96 3.10
C SER A 47 -17.80 -6.44 2.19
N ASP A 48 -17.32 -5.90 1.06
CA ASP A 48 -17.94 -5.64 -0.25
C ASP A 48 -18.61 -4.28 -0.54
N SER A 49 -18.05 -3.63 -1.58
CA SER A 49 -18.73 -2.77 -2.58
C SER A 49 -18.59 -1.25 -2.47
N GLU A 50 -17.37 -0.75 -2.57
CA GLU A 50 -16.92 0.25 -3.56
C GLU A 50 -15.42 0.41 -3.26
N ALA A 51 -14.56 -0.29 -4.00
CA ALA A 51 -13.12 -0.18 -3.77
C ALA A 51 -12.70 1.26 -4.11
N PRO A 52 -12.23 2.07 -3.14
CA PRO A 52 -11.77 3.43 -3.45
C PRO A 52 -10.61 3.35 -4.45
N GLU A 53 -10.40 4.42 -5.22
CA GLU A 53 -9.19 4.63 -6.04
C GLU A 53 -7.96 4.74 -5.11
N ALA A 54 -7.58 3.63 -4.50
CA ALA A 54 -6.45 3.50 -3.61
C ALA A 54 -5.19 3.22 -4.44
N GLU A 55 -4.07 3.68 -3.92
CA GLU A 55 -2.76 3.43 -4.51
C GLU A 55 -1.73 3.09 -3.43
N LEU A 56 -0.77 2.24 -3.77
CA LEU A 56 0.36 1.92 -2.91
C LEU A 56 1.57 2.70 -3.40
N VAL A 57 2.12 3.55 -2.54
CA VAL A 57 3.27 4.40 -2.84
C VAL A 57 4.51 3.81 -2.20
N CYS A 58 5.59 3.67 -2.98
CA CYS A 58 6.88 3.28 -2.44
C CYS A 58 7.51 4.41 -1.63
N THR A 59 7.88 4.15 -0.38
CA THR A 59 8.43 5.15 0.55
C THR A 59 9.96 5.21 0.59
N ALA A 60 10.63 4.58 -0.37
CA ALA A 60 12.10 4.57 -0.44
C ALA A 60 12.69 5.99 -0.52
N SER A 61 13.70 6.27 0.30
CA SER A 61 14.34 7.60 0.39
C SER A 61 15.10 8.02 -0.88
N THR A 62 15.39 7.09 -1.80
CA THR A 62 16.18 7.36 -3.01
C THR A 62 15.55 6.71 -4.25
N GLY A 63 15.00 7.54 -5.13
CA GLY A 63 14.85 7.26 -6.56
C GLY A 63 13.75 6.32 -7.05
N CYS A 64 13.08 5.53 -6.19
CA CYS A 64 12.00 4.65 -6.62
C CYS A 64 10.66 5.40 -6.76
N GLY A 65 10.04 5.74 -5.63
CA GLY A 65 8.79 6.53 -5.60
C GLY A 65 7.60 5.97 -6.38
N LEU A 66 7.71 4.74 -6.91
CA LEU A 66 6.70 4.14 -7.78
C LEU A 66 5.34 4.04 -7.08
N VAL A 67 4.30 4.30 -7.87
CA VAL A 67 2.91 4.30 -7.42
C VAL A 67 2.17 3.15 -8.12
N TYR A 68 1.70 2.19 -7.32
CA TYR A 68 1.03 0.98 -7.78
C TYR A 68 -0.50 1.12 -7.60
N PRO A 69 -1.32 0.98 -8.66
CA PRO A 69 -2.77 1.14 -8.55
C PRO A 69 -3.43 -0.06 -7.86
N VAL A 70 -4.55 0.19 -7.17
CA VAL A 70 -5.49 -0.85 -6.73
C VAL A 70 -6.66 -0.90 -7.72
N ARG A 71 -6.91 -2.07 -8.32
CA ARG A 71 -8.02 -2.30 -9.26
C ARG A 71 -8.93 -3.37 -8.68
N GLU A 72 -10.23 -3.09 -8.61
CA GLU A 72 -11.21 -4.05 -8.09
C GLU A 72 -10.84 -4.56 -6.66
N GLY A 73 -10.20 -3.71 -5.85
CA GLY A 73 -9.71 -4.07 -4.52
C GLY A 73 -8.40 -4.88 -4.49
N ILE A 74 -7.77 -5.13 -5.65
CA ILE A 74 -6.53 -5.92 -5.79
C ILE A 74 -5.35 -4.98 -6.12
N PRO A 75 -4.27 -4.97 -5.30
CA PRO A 75 -3.05 -4.22 -5.61
C PRO A 75 -2.31 -4.79 -6.82
N VAL A 76 -2.05 -3.96 -7.82
CA VAL A 76 -1.27 -4.34 -9.00
C VAL A 76 0.22 -4.05 -8.73
N LEU A 77 0.96 -5.05 -8.27
CA LEU A 77 2.40 -4.97 -7.97
C LEU A 77 3.27 -5.34 -9.18
N LEU A 78 2.96 -4.80 -10.35
CA LEU A 78 3.75 -4.96 -11.57
C LEU A 78 4.54 -3.69 -11.84
N VAL A 79 5.86 -3.83 -12.02
CA VAL A 79 6.77 -2.68 -12.22
C VAL A 79 6.41 -1.89 -13.48
N ASP A 80 6.00 -2.58 -14.55
CA ASP A 80 5.64 -1.95 -15.83
C ASP A 80 4.29 -1.20 -15.78
N GLU A 81 3.42 -1.54 -14.81
CA GLU A 81 2.14 -0.87 -14.62
C GLU A 81 2.21 0.25 -13.57
N ALA A 82 3.34 0.37 -12.87
CA ALA A 82 3.56 1.40 -11.86
C ALA A 82 3.73 2.78 -12.51
N ARG A 83 3.11 3.80 -11.90
CA ARG A 83 3.26 5.19 -12.32
C ARG A 83 4.46 5.84 -11.62
N GLN A 84 5.11 6.78 -12.31
CA GLN A 84 6.08 7.67 -11.69
C GLN A 84 5.35 8.75 -10.87
N PRO A 85 5.88 9.14 -9.71
CA PRO A 85 5.36 10.29 -8.97
C PRO A 85 5.61 11.56 -9.78
N GLY A 86 4.56 12.39 -9.94
CA GLY A 86 4.58 13.63 -10.73
C GLY A 86 5.27 14.80 -10.05
#